data_AF-A0A9W6WMN3-F1
#
_entry.id   AF-A0A9W6WMN3-F1
#
_cell.length_a   1.000
_cell.length_b   1.000
_cell.length_c   1.000
_cell.angle_alpha   90.00
_cell.angle_beta   90.00
_cell.angle_gamma   90.00
#
_symmetry.space_group_name_H-M   'P 1'
#
loop_
_entity.id
_entity.type
_entity.pdbx_description
1 polymer ?
#
loop_
_entity_poly.entity_id
_entity_poly.type
_entity_poly.pdbx_seq_one_letter_code
_entity_poly.pdbx_strand_id
1 'polypeptide(L)'
;MASESALFDQLAALIGQPVRVRLQDDTSTDGVLYCIDPDTDHVALLCFSGPRDARDYSVKILLAHHVRGIAKEPQDDAGLPTLGALREELLAPAGDVAGLDDTASDRGRRERLCQFLTKVRGPSIWITARRCNL
;
A
#
# COMPACT_ATOMS: atom_id res chain seq x y z
N MET A 1 32.09 1.68 6.85
CA MET A 1 30.98 1.11 6.06
C MET A 1 29.77 1.95 6.39
N ALA A 2 29.30 2.77 5.44
CA ALA A 2 28.06 3.52 5.64
C ALA A 2 26.94 2.49 5.66
N SER A 3 26.29 2.32 6.80
CA SER A 3 25.03 1.59 6.87
C SER A 3 24.05 2.37 6.00
N GLU A 4 23.70 1.84 4.83
CA GLU A 4 22.55 2.34 4.10
C GLU A 4 21.37 2.27 5.06
N SER A 5 20.87 3.42 5.50
CA SER A 5 19.72 3.48 6.40
C SER A 5 18.52 2.86 5.69
N ALA A 6 17.76 1.99 6.37
CA ALA A 6 16.60 1.34 5.79
C ALA A 6 15.59 2.40 5.27
N LEU A 7 14.85 2.08 4.20
CA LEU A 7 13.82 2.98 3.65
C LEU A 7 12.76 3.29 4.72
N PHE A 8 12.40 2.30 5.54
CA PHE A 8 11.49 2.49 6.66
C PHE A 8 11.96 3.60 7.61
N ASP A 9 13.21 3.53 8.08
CA ASP A 9 13.75 4.50 9.06
C ASP A 9 13.76 5.93 8.51
N GLN A 10 14.01 6.08 7.22
CA GLN A 10 14.08 7.38 6.56
C GLN A 10 12.72 7.97 6.24
N LEU A 11 11.74 7.13 5.90
CA LEU A 11 10.53 7.55 5.20
C LEU A 11 9.23 7.15 5.90
N ALA A 12 9.29 6.53 7.09
CA ALA A 12 8.11 6.19 7.87
C ALA A 12 7.20 7.40 8.14
N ALA A 13 7.76 8.61 8.27
CA ALA A 13 7.00 9.85 8.45
C ALA A 13 6.11 10.21 7.23
N LEU A 14 6.39 9.65 6.06
CA LEU A 14 5.58 9.86 4.85
C LEU A 14 4.41 8.88 4.75
N ILE A 15 4.31 7.89 5.64
CA ILE A 15 3.19 6.93 5.64
C ILE A 15 1.87 7.70 5.82
N GLY A 16 0.91 7.38 4.96
CA GLY A 16 -0.39 8.03 4.84
C GLY A 16 -0.42 9.29 3.98
N GLN A 17 0.72 9.73 3.43
CA GLN A 17 0.81 10.91 2.58
C GLN A 17 0.76 10.54 1.08
N PRO A 18 0.27 11.46 0.23
CA PRO A 18 0.52 11.43 -1.20
C PRO A 18 2.02 11.48 -1.49
N VAL A 19 2.50 10.54 -2.27
CA VAL A 19 3.91 10.42 -2.66
C VAL A 19 4.03 10.07 -4.14
N ARG A 20 5.17 10.46 -4.71
CA ARG A 20 5.69 9.95 -5.98
C ARG A 20 6.83 9.00 -5.67
N VAL A 21 6.69 7.74 -6.09
CA VAL A 21 7.75 6.73 -5.99
C VAL A 21 8.46 6.66 -7.34
N ARG A 22 9.78 6.88 -7.35
CA ARG A 22 10.64 6.69 -8.53
C ARG A 22 11.28 5.31 -8.47
N LEU A 23 11.22 4.60 -9.58
CA LEU A 23 11.82 3.29 -9.73
C LEU A 23 13.20 3.38 -10.40
N GLN A 24 13.94 2.27 -10.39
CA GLN A 24 15.27 2.19 -11.00
C GLN A 24 15.26 2.30 -12.52
N ASP A 25 14.15 1.94 -13.17
CA ASP A 25 13.95 2.06 -14.62
C ASP A 25 13.51 3.48 -15.05
N ASP A 26 13.68 4.46 -14.16
CA ASP A 26 13.26 5.86 -14.29
C ASP A 26 11.74 6.06 -14.47
N THR A 27 10.94 5.01 -14.31
CA THR A 27 9.49 5.17 -14.21
C THR A 27 9.09 5.70 -12.84
N SER A 28 7.94 6.35 -12.77
CA SER A 28 7.38 6.83 -11.51
C SER A 28 5.93 6.41 -11.36
N THR A 29 5.51 6.17 -10.12
CA THR A 29 4.11 5.93 -9.78
C THR A 29 3.71 6.85 -8.64
N ASP A 30 2.57 7.51 -8.82
CA ASP A 30 1.96 8.37 -7.81
C ASP A 30 0.90 7.60 -7.04
N GLY A 31 0.78 7.88 -5.76
CA GLY A 31 -0.21 7.23 -4.90
C GLY A 31 -0.09 7.67 -3.45
N VAL A 32 -0.87 7.04 -2.58
CA VAL A 32 -0.77 7.25 -1.13
C VAL A 32 0.10 6.16 -0.53
N LEU A 33 1.16 6.55 0.18
CA LEU A 33 2.04 5.60 0.84
C LEU A 33 1.27 4.88 1.96
N TYR A 34 0.96 3.60 1.78
CA TYR A 34 0.18 2.86 2.75
C TYR A 34 1.05 2.29 3.87
N CYS A 35 2.15 1.63 3.50
CA CYS A 35 3.15 1.16 4.46
C CYS A 35 4.51 0.94 3.78
N ILE A 36 5.54 0.86 4.60
CA ILE A 36 6.85 0.31 4.26
C ILE A 36 7.06 -0.87 5.22
N ASP A 37 7.40 -2.04 4.68
CA ASP A 37 7.74 -3.21 5.48
C ASP A 37 9.09 -2.98 6.18
N PRO A 38 9.16 -2.98 7.53
CA PRO A 38 10.41 -2.72 8.25
C PRO A 38 11.47 -3.82 8.06
N ASP A 39 11.08 -5.03 7.65
CA ASP A 39 12.02 -6.15 7.47
C ASP A 39 12.58 -6.21 6.05
N THR A 40 11.78 -5.82 5.06
CA THR A 40 12.11 -5.98 3.63
C THR A 40 12.21 -4.68 2.85
N ASP A 41 11.88 -3.55 3.47
CA ASP A 41 11.75 -2.23 2.86
C ASP A 41 10.80 -2.17 1.65
N HIS A 42 9.95 -3.20 1.49
CA HIS A 42 8.96 -3.22 0.42
C HIS A 42 7.89 -2.17 0.68
N VAL A 43 7.46 -1.51 -0.39
CA VAL A 43 6.58 -0.34 -0.32
C VAL A 43 5.21 -0.71 -0.84
N ALA A 44 4.17 -0.50 -0.03
CA ALA A 44 2.80 -0.61 -0.48
C ALA A 44 2.25 0.79 -0.81
N LEU A 45 1.78 0.95 -2.04
CA LEU A 45 1.26 2.20 -2.57
C LEU A 45 -0.20 2.02 -3.01
N LEU A 46 -1.09 2.84 -2.45
CA LEU A 46 -2.48 2.94 -2.91
C LEU A 46 -2.54 3.84 -4.14
N CYS A 47 -2.87 3.25 -5.28
CA CYS A 47 -2.92 3.89 -6.58
C CYS A 47 -4.37 4.09 -7.02
N PHE A 48 -4.66 5.24 -7.60
CA PHE A 48 -5.98 5.58 -8.10
C PHE A 48 -6.09 5.10 -9.54
N SER A 49 -7.11 4.30 -9.82
CA SER A 49 -7.24 3.54 -11.07
C SER A 49 -8.56 3.89 -11.74
N GLY A 50 -8.68 5.10 -12.30
CA GLY A 50 -9.89 5.50 -13.03
C GLY A 50 -10.06 7.01 -13.13
N PRO A 51 -11.14 7.49 -13.77
CA PRO A 51 -11.59 8.87 -13.62
C PRO A 51 -11.75 9.18 -12.12
N ARG A 52 -11.42 10.40 -11.68
CA ARG A 52 -11.45 10.79 -10.26
C ARG A 52 -12.77 10.45 -9.54
N ASP A 53 -13.86 10.33 -10.28
CA ASP A 53 -15.19 10.04 -9.77
C ASP A 53 -15.48 8.53 -9.55
N ALA A 54 -14.69 7.63 -10.14
CA ALA A 54 -14.97 6.19 -10.12
C ALA A 54 -14.53 5.49 -8.83
N ARG A 55 -13.76 6.15 -7.95
CA ARG A 55 -13.34 5.63 -6.62
C ARG A 55 -12.71 4.24 -6.65
N ASP A 56 -12.04 3.90 -7.75
CA ASP A 56 -11.37 2.61 -7.91
C ASP A 56 -9.93 2.70 -7.42
N TYR A 57 -9.64 1.94 -6.36
CA TYR A 57 -8.33 1.84 -5.74
C TYR A 57 -7.64 0.54 -6.14
N SER A 58 -6.37 0.62 -6.52
CA SER A 58 -5.49 -0.54 -6.63
C SER A 58 -4.34 -0.43 -5.64
N VAL A 59 -3.85 -1.57 -5.17
CA VAL A 59 -2.65 -1.63 -4.33
C VAL A 59 -1.50 -2.11 -5.20
N LYS A 60 -0.41 -1.35 -5.25
CA LYS A 60 0.84 -1.78 -5.85
C LYS A 60 1.86 -2.06 -4.75
N ILE A 61 2.52 -3.20 -4.84
CA ILE A 61 3.65 -3.57 -3.98
C ILE A 61 4.92 -3.37 -4.80
N LEU A 62 5.79 -2.46 -4.35
CA LEU A 62 7.04 -2.13 -4.98
C LEU A 62 8.18 -2.74 -4.16
N LEU A 63 9.02 -3.54 -4.83
CA LEU A 63 10.15 -4.20 -4.17
C LEU A 63 11.23 -3.16 -3.85
N ALA A 64 11.80 -3.22 -2.65
CA ALA A 64 12.77 -2.24 -2.16
C ALA A 64 13.92 -1.99 -3.14
N HIS A 65 14.47 -3.06 -3.72
CA HIS A 65 15.58 -2.98 -4.67
C HIS A 65 15.20 -2.35 -6.01
N HIS A 66 13.92 -2.12 -6.31
CA HIS A 66 13.48 -1.35 -7.48
C HIS A 66 13.14 0.09 -7.13
N VAL A 67 13.03 0.44 -5.85
CA VAL A 67 12.72 1.80 -5.41
C VAL A 67 14.01 2.61 -5.41
N ARG A 68 14.05 3.65 -6.25
CA ARG A 68 15.15 4.61 -6.31
C ARG A 68 14.97 5.75 -5.31
N GLY A 69 13.73 6.15 -5.06
CA GLY A 69 13.41 7.18 -4.08
C GLY A 69 11.92 7.46 -3.97
N ILE A 70 11.54 8.05 -2.85
CA ILE A 70 10.15 8.44 -2.55
C ILE A 70 10.16 9.92 -2.19
N ALA A 71 9.32 10.71 -2.86
CA ALA A 71 9.14 12.12 -2.56
C ALA A 71 7.68 12.37 -2.19
N LYS A 72 7.45 13.24 -1.21
CA LYS A 72 6.11 13.76 -0.94
C LYS A 72 5.64 14.53 -2.18
N GLU A 73 4.46 14.21 -2.66
CA GLU A 73 3.82 14.96 -3.73
C GLU A 73 3.25 16.28 -3.15
N PRO A 74 3.47 17.43 -3.81
CA PRO A 74 2.83 18.67 -3.37
C PRO A 74 1.31 18.50 -3.44
N GLN A 75 0.63 18.79 -2.32
CA GLN A 75 -0.81 18.55 -2.14
C GLN A 75 -1.68 19.24 -3.20
N ASP A 76 -1.20 20.35 -3.76
CA ASP A 76 -1.93 21.15 -4.75
C ASP A 76 -1.91 20.55 -6.16
N ASP A 77 -0.92 19.71 -6.49
CA ASP A 77 -0.76 19.11 -7.84
C ASP A 77 -1.28 17.66 -7.91
N ALA A 78 -1.17 16.91 -6.82
CA ALA A 78 -1.48 15.48 -6.83
C ALA A 78 -2.97 15.19 -7.03
N GLY A 79 -3.83 16.03 -6.43
CA GLY A 79 -5.25 15.74 -6.22
C GLY A 79 -5.52 14.34 -5.67
N LEU A 80 -4.56 13.80 -4.93
CA LEU A 80 -4.66 12.54 -4.20
C LEU A 80 -5.01 12.85 -2.74
N PRO A 81 -6.00 12.17 -2.15
CA PRO A 81 -6.32 12.32 -0.74
C PRO A 81 -5.20 11.73 0.14
N THR A 82 -5.18 12.10 1.42
CA THR A 82 -4.36 11.39 2.41
C THR A 82 -5.05 10.09 2.83
N LEU A 83 -4.30 9.16 3.43
CA LEU A 83 -4.89 7.94 3.98
C LEU A 83 -5.94 8.24 5.07
N GLY A 84 -5.76 9.33 5.83
CA GLY A 84 -6.75 9.81 6.80
C GLY A 84 -8.06 10.21 6.12
N ALA A 85 -7.98 11.02 5.06
CA ALA A 85 -9.16 11.42 4.29
C ALA A 85 -9.87 10.22 3.63
N LEU A 86 -9.11 9.24 3.13
CA LEU A 86 -9.68 8.00 2.60
C LEU A 86 -10.42 7.20 3.67
N ARG A 87 -9.86 7.13 4.88
CA ARG A 87 -10.50 6.44 6.00
C ARG A 87 -11.79 7.15 6.42
N GLU A 88 -11.79 8.47 6.49
CA GLU A 88 -12.98 9.26 6.78
C GLU A 88 -14.07 9.09 5.71
N GLU A 89 -13.69 9.04 4.44
CA GLU A 89 -14.63 8.79 3.34
C GLU A 89 -15.25 7.38 3.39
N LEU A 90 -14.44 6.35 3.69
CA LEU A 90 -14.91 4.98 3.81
C LEU A 90 -15.76 4.74 5.06
N LEU A 91 -15.51 5.50 6.13
CA LEU A 91 -16.29 5.44 7.37
C LEU A 91 -17.45 6.43 7.40
N ALA A 92 -17.54 7.34 6.42
CA ALA A 92 -18.71 8.18 6.26
C ALA A 92 -19.91 7.25 6.09
N PRO A 93 -21.00 7.47 6.83
CA PRO A 93 -22.16 6.59 6.78
C PRO A 93 -22.69 6.60 5.35
N ALA A 94 -22.32 5.59 4.58
CA ALA A 94 -23.13 5.13 3.47
C ALA A 94 -24.51 4.89 4.09
N GLY A 95 -25.50 5.69 3.70
CA GLY A 95 -26.86 5.54 4.20
C GLY A 95 -27.25 4.07 4.21
N ASP A 96 -27.66 3.57 5.37
CA ASP A 96 -28.17 2.23 5.65
C ASP A 96 -27.69 1.13 4.69
N VAL A 97 -26.48 0.61 4.91
CA VAL A 97 -26.25 -0.82 4.72
C VAL A 97 -25.76 -1.39 6.03
N ALA A 98 -26.71 -1.62 6.92
CA ALA A 98 -26.56 -2.49 8.06
C ALA A 98 -25.98 -3.85 7.60
N GLY A 99 -24.85 -4.24 8.18
CA GLY A 99 -24.39 -5.62 8.23
C GLY A 99 -23.43 -6.04 7.12
N LEU A 100 -22.14 -5.73 7.29
CA LEU A 100 -21.05 -6.60 6.81
C LEU A 100 -19.95 -6.69 7.88
N ASP A 101 -20.34 -7.17 9.06
CA ASP A 101 -19.40 -7.86 9.94
C ASP A 101 -19.29 -9.31 9.46
N ASP A 102 -18.78 -9.50 8.24
CA ASP A 102 -18.57 -10.83 7.65
C ASP A 102 -17.07 -11.18 7.71
N THR A 103 -16.60 -11.34 8.95
CA THR A 103 -15.25 -11.84 9.28
C THR A 103 -14.95 -13.19 8.60
N ALA A 104 -15.99 -13.96 8.23
CA ALA A 104 -15.85 -15.20 7.48
C ALA A 104 -15.55 -14.96 5.98
N SER A 105 -16.15 -13.94 5.37
CA SER A 105 -15.87 -13.54 3.98
C SER A 105 -14.44 -13.02 3.82
N ASP A 106 -13.95 -12.22 4.77
CA ASP A 106 -12.58 -11.71 4.74
C ASP A 106 -11.54 -12.80 4.97
N ARG A 107 -11.82 -13.80 5.83
CA ARG A 107 -10.97 -14.98 6.01
C ARG A 107 -10.89 -15.81 4.72
N GLY A 108 -12.02 -16.06 4.06
CA GLY A 108 -12.05 -16.81 2.80
C GLY A 108 -11.30 -16.10 1.67
N ARG A 109 -11.41 -14.76 1.59
CA ARG A 109 -10.64 -13.95 0.64
C ARG A 109 -9.14 -14.02 0.92
N ARG A 110 -8.75 -13.94 2.19
CA ARG A 110 -7.36 -14.02 2.64
C ARG A 110 -6.74 -15.40 2.38
N GLU A 111 -7.48 -16.48 2.62
CA GLU A 111 -7.04 -17.85 2.31
C GLU A 111 -6.85 -18.08 0.79
N ARG A 112 -7.77 -17.57 -0.04
CA ARG A 112 -7.63 -17.62 -1.51
C ARG A 112 -6.44 -16.80 -2.01
N LEU A 113 -6.18 -15.64 -1.43
CA LEU A 113 -5.01 -14.83 -1.73
C LEU A 113 -3.72 -15.55 -1.35
N CYS A 114 -3.65 -16.15 -0.15
CA CYS A 114 -2.53 -16.96 0.27
C CYS A 114 -2.30 -18.16 -0.68
N GLN A 115 -3.36 -18.84 -1.12
CA GLN A 115 -3.27 -19.93 -2.10
C GLN A 115 -2.78 -19.46 -3.48
N PHE A 116 -3.19 -18.27 -3.91
CA PHE A 116 -2.74 -17.69 -5.17
C PHE A 116 -1.25 -17.33 -5.10
N LEU A 117 -0.84 -16.64 -4.03
CA LEU A 117 0.55 -16.22 -3.81
C LEU A 117 1.49 -17.43 -3.64
N THR A 118 1.04 -18.52 -3.01
CA THR A 118 1.83 -19.76 -2.89
C THR A 118 1.86 -20.63 -4.14
N LYS A 119 0.94 -20.42 -5.10
CA LYS A 119 0.99 -21.08 -6.42
C LYS A 119 1.98 -20.43 -7.38
N VAL A 120 2.39 -19.19 -7.13
CA VAL A 120 3.50 -18.55 -7.86
C VAL A 120 4.82 -19.10 -7.30
N ARG A 121 5.16 -20.34 -7.67
CA ARG A 121 6.48 -20.94 -7.41
C ARG A 121 7.55 -20.27 -8.29
N GLY A 122 7.99 -19.09 -7.89
CA GLY A 122 9.35 -18.60 -8.12
C GLY A 122 10.13 -18.72 -6.80
N PRO A 123 11.45 -18.99 -6.82
CA PRO A 123 12.21 -19.15 -5.59
C PRO A 123 12.34 -17.77 -4.95
N SER A 124 12.13 -17.69 -3.64
CA SER A 124 12.17 -16.47 -2.82
C SER A 124 10.83 -15.76 -2.72
N ILE A 125 10.03 -16.16 -1.73
CA ILE A 125 9.26 -15.29 -0.83
C ILE A 125 8.63 -16.22 0.21
N TRP A 126 9.27 -16.33 1.37
CA TRP A 126 8.64 -16.86 2.57
C TRP A 126 8.00 -15.67 3.30
N ILE A 127 6.77 -15.29 2.94
CA ILE A 127 5.98 -14.44 3.84
C ILE A 127 5.55 -15.33 4.99
N THR A 128 6.33 -15.28 6.06
CA THR A 128 5.99 -15.91 7.33
C THR A 128 4.77 -15.19 7.87
N ALA A 129 3.59 -15.79 7.66
CA ALA A 129 2.36 -15.39 8.32
C ALA A 129 2.48 -15.69 9.83
N ARG A 130 3.09 -14.78 10.58
CA ARG A 130 3.01 -14.76 12.04
C ARG A 130 2.47 -13.43 12.53
N ARG A 131 1.22 -13.51 13.00
CA ARG A 131 0.58 -12.62 13.99
C ARG A 131 0.54 -11.13 13.66
N CYS A 132 -0.51 -10.71 12.96
CA CYS A 132 -1.15 -9.43 13.25
C CYS A 132 -2.37 -9.73 14.12
N ASN A 133 -2.22 -9.54 15.44
CA ASN A 133 -3.32 -9.35 16.38
C ASN A 133 -3.21 -7.90 16.82
N LEU A 134 -4.11 -7.04 16.34
CA LEU A 134 -4.54 -5.77 16.91
C LEU A 134 -5.76 -5.32 16.11
#